data_AF-A0A355UP29-F1
#
_entry.id   AF-A0A355UP29-F1
#
_cell.length_a   1.000
_cell.length_b   1.000
_cell.length_c   1.000
_cell.angle_alpha   90.00
_cell.angle_beta   90.00
_cell.angle_gamma   90.00
#
_symmetry.space_group_name_H-M   'P 1'
#
loop_
_entity.id
_entity.type
_entity.pdbx_description
1 polymer ?
#
loop_
_entity_poly.entity_id
_entity_poly.type
_entity_poly.pdbx_seq_one_letter_code
_entity_poly.pdbx_strand_id
1 'polypeptide(L)'
;MNSKKQPYVLALAVCVATGCVPALTSISDIGSKQKDQTGATPGPSSSQPLAVPTESPTPAPDLQVFERAKARRAAWVEPKDIDEAVQRLSEVRTRLKATGKVILRYNEAELKALAKYAPVPDERYLVRLVAYDPKDTDKLGRPREFGKMTLWAATYEQLESADSDPELLNRLLGMSYDPRNSYYLLVLRDFGGDPNKRPEMICPTWEKILELAKRDLTNEFFSAADFDAVAEAYKETYRNDMAAFYKANYKEYAQSDVDAFVSSVPALKNDARAQRLFRTRLRLHAQYGANEMFRGDGLTLFLGDQPRKAGVQEIFLLDPDPKPIGDYVQNGQVRKLKCEPLVKDHSFVFEEWTSNGNG
;
A
#
# COMPACT_ATOMS: atom_id res chain seq x y z
N MET A 1 -45.30 28.91 -11.41
CA MET A 1 -46.30 28.06 -10.71
C MET A 1 -45.57 26.87 -10.12
N ASN A 2 -45.66 26.75 -8.80
CA ASN A 2 -44.96 25.78 -7.95
C ASN A 2 -45.33 24.34 -8.29
N SER A 3 -44.32 23.47 -8.44
CA SER A 3 -44.49 22.02 -8.27
C SER A 3 -43.52 21.55 -7.20
N LYS A 4 -44.06 21.46 -5.98
CA LYS A 4 -43.44 20.78 -4.84
C LYS A 4 -43.36 19.28 -5.16
N LYS A 5 -42.17 18.69 -5.14
CA LYS A 5 -42.02 17.23 -5.06
C LYS A 5 -41.73 16.85 -3.60
N GLN A 6 -42.66 16.10 -3.02
CA GLN A 6 -42.52 15.45 -1.73
C GLN A 6 -41.52 14.29 -1.80
N PRO A 7 -40.85 13.94 -0.69
CA PRO A 7 -39.94 12.81 -0.62
C PRO A 7 -40.71 11.49 -0.46
N TYR A 8 -40.30 10.47 -1.23
CA TYR A 8 -40.71 9.08 -1.00
C TYR A 8 -39.97 8.55 0.23
N VAL A 9 -40.72 8.29 1.29
CA VAL A 9 -40.30 7.49 2.44
C VAL A 9 -40.66 6.05 2.12
N LEU A 10 -39.66 5.21 1.84
CA LEU A 10 -39.86 3.76 1.77
C LEU A 10 -39.55 3.17 3.15
N ALA A 11 -40.61 2.84 3.89
CA ALA A 11 -40.54 2.08 5.12
C ALA A 11 -40.25 0.61 4.77
N LEU A 12 -39.13 0.06 5.22
CA LEU A 12 -38.90 -1.39 5.21
C LEU A 12 -39.29 -1.95 6.59
N ALA A 13 -40.21 -2.91 6.55
CA ALA A 13 -40.75 -3.59 7.71
C ALA A 13 -39.70 -4.49 8.39
N VAL A 14 -39.60 -4.34 9.70
CA VAL A 14 -38.86 -5.23 10.61
C VAL A 14 -39.70 -6.49 10.82
N CYS A 15 -39.21 -7.64 10.34
CA CYS A 15 -39.70 -8.95 10.78
C CYS A 15 -38.81 -9.44 11.93
N VAL A 16 -39.38 -9.38 13.14
CA VAL A 16 -38.84 -10.01 14.35
C VAL A 16 -39.12 -11.50 14.28
N ALA A 17 -38.07 -12.34 14.27
CA ALA A 17 -38.17 -13.77 14.54
C ALA A 17 -37.49 -14.06 15.88
N THR A 18 -38.33 -14.28 16.89
CA THR A 18 -38.03 -14.78 18.23
C THR A 18 -37.58 -16.24 18.18
N GLY A 19 -36.58 -16.64 18.97
CA GLY A 19 -36.24 -18.06 19.11
C GLY A 19 -35.07 -18.39 20.05
N CYS A 20 -35.40 -18.49 21.35
CA CYS A 20 -34.81 -19.34 22.41
C CYS A 20 -33.29 -19.62 22.51
N VAL A 21 -32.75 -19.14 23.63
CA VAL A 21 -31.56 -19.62 24.36
C VAL A 21 -31.88 -20.94 25.07
N PRO A 22 -30.86 -21.81 25.32
CA PRO A 22 -30.73 -22.34 26.66
C PRO A 22 -29.32 -22.16 27.23
N ALA A 23 -29.27 -21.59 28.43
CA ALA A 23 -28.18 -21.73 29.37
C ALA A 23 -28.37 -23.03 30.16
N LEU A 24 -27.27 -23.58 30.70
CA LEU A 24 -27.09 -24.58 31.78
C LEU A 24 -25.79 -25.35 31.44
N THR A 25 -24.81 -25.64 32.30
CA THR A 25 -24.56 -25.34 33.71
C THR A 25 -23.09 -25.69 33.97
N SER A 26 -22.46 -24.93 34.87
CA SER A 26 -21.23 -25.30 35.58
C SER A 26 -21.41 -26.60 36.35
N ILE A 27 -20.41 -27.49 36.31
CA ILE A 27 -20.09 -28.41 37.41
C ILE A 27 -18.57 -28.52 37.51
N SER A 28 -18.03 -27.97 38.60
CA SER A 28 -16.73 -28.27 39.17
C SER A 28 -16.82 -29.44 40.15
N ASP A 29 -15.68 -30.10 40.31
CA ASP A 29 -15.22 -30.92 41.44
C ASP A 29 -15.67 -32.39 41.58
N ILE A 30 -14.63 -33.21 41.82
CA ILE A 30 -14.42 -34.15 42.95
C ILE A 30 -13.83 -35.47 42.43
N GLY A 31 -12.65 -35.86 42.96
CA GLY A 31 -12.18 -37.25 42.82
C GLY A 31 -10.71 -37.50 43.08
N SER A 32 -10.27 -37.34 44.33
CA SER A 32 -8.91 -37.62 44.83
C SER A 32 -8.63 -39.12 45.07
N LYS A 33 -7.32 -39.43 45.29
CA LYS A 33 -6.67 -40.65 45.87
C LYS A 33 -6.26 -41.71 44.82
N GLN A 34 -5.10 -42.36 44.88
CA GLN A 34 -4.26 -42.83 46.00
C GLN A 34 -2.82 -43.05 45.48
N LYS A 35 -1.78 -42.48 46.12
CA LYS A 35 -0.71 -43.17 46.90
C LYS A 35 -0.11 -44.43 46.25
N ASP A 36 1.21 -44.39 46.00
CA ASP A 36 2.13 -45.35 46.61
C ASP A 36 3.54 -44.76 46.80
N GLN A 37 4.11 -45.11 47.96
CA GLN A 37 5.45 -44.74 48.45
C GLN A 37 6.41 -45.89 48.18
N THR A 38 7.61 -45.59 47.68
CA THR A 38 8.92 -46.17 48.02
C THR A 38 9.96 -45.21 47.38
N GLY A 39 11.03 -44.71 48.00
CA GLY A 39 11.86 -45.18 49.09
C GLY A 39 13.23 -45.57 48.53
N ALA A 40 14.16 -44.60 48.31
CA ALA A 40 15.63 -44.78 48.36
C ALA A 40 16.39 -43.54 47.84
N THR A 41 17.39 -43.11 48.62
CA THR A 41 18.39 -42.07 48.34
C THR A 41 19.37 -42.48 47.22
N PRO A 42 19.96 -41.51 46.49
CA PRO A 42 21.41 -41.54 46.32
C PRO A 42 22.08 -40.14 46.36
N GLY A 43 23.40 -40.14 46.56
CA GLY A 43 24.25 -38.98 46.83
C GLY A 43 24.64 -38.16 45.59
N PRO A 44 25.49 -37.13 45.76
CA PRO A 44 25.76 -36.15 44.72
C PRO A 44 26.80 -36.71 43.73
N SER A 45 26.34 -37.14 42.55
CA SER A 45 27.23 -37.45 41.43
C SER A 45 27.40 -36.20 40.57
N SER A 46 28.59 -35.62 40.69
CA SER A 46 29.09 -34.57 39.81
C SER A 46 29.30 -35.14 38.41
N SER A 47 28.46 -34.70 37.47
CA SER A 47 28.67 -34.90 36.03
C SER A 47 28.31 -33.59 35.33
N GLN A 48 29.29 -32.72 35.11
CA GLN A 48 29.11 -31.60 34.19
C GLN A 48 28.97 -32.15 32.77
N PRO A 49 27.90 -31.83 32.01
CA PRO A 49 27.82 -32.17 30.60
C PRO A 49 28.83 -31.34 29.81
N LEU A 50 29.63 -32.02 28.98
CA LEU A 50 30.43 -31.39 27.93
C LEU A 50 29.49 -30.56 27.04
N ALA A 51 29.73 -29.25 26.96
CA ALA A 51 29.00 -28.35 26.09
C ALA A 51 29.25 -28.73 24.63
N VAL A 52 28.23 -29.29 23.98
CA VAL A 52 28.18 -29.41 22.51
C VAL A 52 28.13 -27.98 21.95
N PRO A 53 28.99 -27.59 20.99
CA PRO A 53 28.86 -26.31 20.33
C PRO A 53 27.49 -26.25 19.68
N THR A 54 26.62 -25.40 20.21
CA THR A 54 25.32 -25.15 19.60
C THR A 54 25.60 -24.30 18.36
N GLU A 55 25.78 -24.96 17.21
CA GLU A 55 25.78 -24.25 15.92
C GLU A 55 24.46 -23.49 15.85
N SER A 56 24.57 -22.16 15.88
CA SER A 56 23.40 -21.31 15.73
C SER A 56 22.80 -21.59 14.36
N PRO A 57 21.50 -21.90 14.26
CA PRO A 57 20.88 -22.22 12.98
C PRO A 57 21.11 -21.08 11.99
N THR A 58 21.59 -21.43 10.80
CA THR A 58 21.77 -20.46 9.72
C THR A 58 20.41 -19.81 9.41
N PRO A 59 20.30 -18.47 9.42
CA PRO A 59 19.03 -17.80 9.14
C PRO A 59 18.49 -18.20 7.77
N ALA A 60 17.16 -18.27 7.66
CA ALA A 60 16.49 -18.49 6.38
C ALA A 60 17.02 -17.50 5.31
N PRO A 61 17.16 -17.92 4.03
CA PRO A 61 17.77 -17.09 2.99
C PRO A 61 17.14 -15.69 2.84
N ASP A 62 15.85 -15.55 3.10
CA ASP A 62 15.12 -14.28 3.05
C ASP A 62 15.45 -13.33 4.22
N LEU A 63 15.75 -13.86 5.40
CA LEU A 63 16.24 -13.07 6.54
C LEU A 63 17.63 -12.50 6.27
N GLN A 64 18.52 -13.26 5.60
CA GLN A 64 19.84 -12.72 5.23
C GLN A 64 19.72 -11.59 4.20
N VAL A 65 18.79 -11.72 3.25
CA VAL A 65 18.47 -10.65 2.29
C VAL A 65 17.91 -9.43 3.03
N PHE A 66 17.00 -9.65 3.99
CA PHE A 66 16.43 -8.58 4.81
C PHE A 66 17.50 -7.81 5.59
N GLU A 67 18.40 -8.50 6.30
CA GLU A 67 19.44 -7.83 7.09
C GLU A 67 20.39 -7.00 6.22
N ARG A 68 20.70 -7.44 4.98
CA ARG A 68 21.43 -6.61 4.01
C ARG A 68 20.65 -5.38 3.59
N ALA A 69 19.36 -5.52 3.28
CA ALA A 69 18.50 -4.40 2.90
C ALA A 69 18.37 -3.39 4.05
N LYS A 70 18.19 -3.88 5.27
CA LYS A 70 18.14 -3.08 6.50
C LYS A 70 19.45 -2.34 6.75
N ALA A 71 20.60 -3.02 6.62
CA ALA A 71 21.90 -2.38 6.74
C ALA A 71 22.11 -1.28 5.68
N ARG A 72 21.68 -1.51 4.43
CA ARG A 72 21.73 -0.49 3.37
C ARG A 72 20.80 0.69 3.64
N ARG A 73 19.61 0.45 4.21
CA ARG A 73 18.72 1.51 4.69
C ARG A 73 19.39 2.34 5.77
N ALA A 74 19.98 1.69 6.77
CA ALA A 74 20.68 2.35 7.88
C ALA A 74 21.92 3.15 7.43
N ALA A 75 22.57 2.74 6.33
CA ALA A 75 23.67 3.48 5.73
C ALA A 75 23.22 4.70 4.90
N TRP A 76 21.92 4.85 4.62
CA TRP A 76 21.38 6.07 4.03
C TRP A 76 21.38 7.18 5.05
N VAL A 77 21.85 8.36 4.64
CA VAL A 77 21.76 9.56 5.46
C VAL A 77 20.51 10.30 5.05
N GLU A 78 19.49 10.34 5.90
CA GLU A 78 18.29 11.13 5.61
C GLU A 78 18.61 12.62 5.41
N PRO A 79 17.83 13.36 4.59
CA PRO A 79 17.92 14.81 4.55
C PRO A 79 17.70 15.43 5.94
N LYS A 80 18.44 16.48 6.26
CA LYS A 80 18.28 17.22 7.53
C LYS A 80 16.93 17.92 7.57
N ASP A 81 16.56 18.53 6.44
CA ASP A 81 15.32 19.26 6.24
C ASP A 81 14.77 19.06 4.81
N ILE A 82 13.61 19.66 4.54
CA ILE A 82 12.97 19.61 3.22
C ILE A 82 13.85 20.29 2.16
N ASP A 83 14.60 21.34 2.50
CA ASP A 83 15.36 22.10 1.51
C ASP A 83 16.58 21.29 1.04
N GLU A 84 17.24 20.56 1.95
CA GLU A 84 18.25 19.56 1.58
C GLU A 84 17.66 18.46 0.70
N ALA A 85 16.45 17.97 1.00
CA ALA A 85 15.78 16.98 0.14
C ALA A 85 15.59 17.53 -1.29
N VAL A 86 15.11 18.76 -1.44
CA VAL A 86 14.98 19.41 -2.76
C VAL A 86 16.34 19.56 -3.46
N GLN A 87 17.37 19.95 -2.71
CA GLN A 87 18.71 20.10 -3.25
C GLN A 87 19.25 18.78 -3.80
N ARG A 88 19.10 17.68 -3.05
CA ARG A 88 19.56 16.35 -3.50
C ARG A 88 18.88 15.89 -4.78
N LEU A 89 17.58 16.17 -4.97
CA LEU A 89 16.90 15.89 -6.25
C LEU A 89 17.57 16.65 -7.41
N SER A 90 17.95 17.91 -7.22
CA SER A 90 18.68 18.71 -8.22
C SER A 90 20.08 18.15 -8.53
N GLU A 91 20.79 17.66 -7.52
CA GLU A 91 22.08 16.98 -7.68
C GLU A 91 21.91 15.68 -8.49
N VAL A 92 20.87 14.90 -8.18
CA VAL A 92 20.50 13.71 -8.96
C VAL A 92 20.14 14.08 -10.40
N ARG A 93 19.40 15.17 -10.63
CA ARG A 93 19.10 15.67 -11.98
C ARG A 93 20.36 15.92 -12.79
N THR A 94 21.37 16.53 -12.17
CA THR A 94 22.67 16.80 -12.79
C THR A 94 23.39 15.50 -13.14
N ARG A 95 23.42 14.53 -12.21
CA ARG A 95 23.99 13.20 -12.44
C ARG A 95 23.26 12.44 -13.55
N LEU A 96 21.94 12.49 -13.58
CA LEU A 96 21.11 11.83 -14.60
C LEU A 96 21.38 12.40 -15.99
N LYS A 97 21.50 13.73 -16.13
CA LYS A 97 21.89 14.36 -17.40
C LYS A 97 23.26 13.92 -17.88
N ALA A 98 24.22 13.76 -16.96
CA ALA A 98 25.58 13.37 -17.29
C ALA A 98 25.74 11.87 -17.61
N THR A 99 24.96 11.00 -16.96
CA THR A 99 25.18 9.55 -16.99
C THR A 99 24.09 8.75 -17.67
N GLY A 100 22.86 9.27 -17.74
CA GLY A 100 21.68 8.52 -18.17
C GLY A 100 21.27 7.37 -17.23
N LYS A 101 21.79 7.32 -16.00
CA LYS A 101 21.65 6.16 -15.10
C LYS A 101 20.82 6.44 -13.85
N VAL A 102 19.73 5.71 -13.66
CA VAL A 102 18.95 5.68 -12.40
C VAL A 102 19.52 4.57 -11.52
N ILE A 103 20.06 4.92 -10.34
CA ILE A 103 20.69 3.95 -9.43
C ILE A 103 19.67 3.53 -8.38
N LEU A 104 19.10 2.34 -8.56
CA LEU A 104 18.13 1.73 -7.66
C LEU A 104 18.81 1.28 -6.37
N ARG A 105 18.32 1.74 -5.23
CA ARG A 105 18.95 1.45 -3.94
C ARG A 105 18.91 -0.02 -3.55
N TYR A 106 17.82 -0.70 -3.90
CA TYR A 106 17.59 -2.10 -3.58
C TYR A 106 17.38 -2.91 -4.84
N ASN A 107 17.84 -4.16 -4.82
CA ASN A 107 17.42 -5.14 -5.81
C ASN A 107 16.01 -5.68 -5.50
N GLU A 108 15.44 -6.48 -6.40
CA GLU A 108 14.08 -7.01 -6.23
C GLU A 108 13.93 -7.91 -4.98
N ALA A 109 14.95 -8.71 -4.64
CA ALA A 109 14.90 -9.59 -3.47
C ALA A 109 14.90 -8.78 -2.16
N GLU A 110 15.71 -7.72 -2.10
CA GLU A 110 15.77 -6.79 -0.97
C GLU A 110 14.45 -6.03 -0.80
N LEU A 111 13.83 -5.54 -1.88
CA LEU A 111 12.50 -4.91 -1.79
C LEU A 111 11.44 -5.87 -1.24
N LYS A 112 11.39 -7.11 -1.73
CA LYS A 112 10.45 -8.13 -1.21
C LYS A 112 10.69 -8.41 0.27
N ALA A 113 11.95 -8.48 0.68
CA ALA A 113 12.30 -8.67 2.08
C ALA A 113 11.88 -7.47 2.94
N LEU A 114 12.10 -6.23 2.48
CA LEU A 114 11.65 -5.02 3.17
C LEU A 114 10.12 -4.98 3.29
N ALA A 115 9.38 -5.24 2.22
CA ALA A 115 7.92 -5.27 2.25
C ALA A 115 7.37 -6.33 3.24
N LYS A 116 8.06 -7.46 3.40
CA LYS A 116 7.69 -8.55 4.31
C LYS A 116 8.05 -8.27 5.78
N TYR A 117 9.26 -7.79 6.06
CA TYR A 117 9.82 -7.73 7.41
C TYR A 117 9.91 -6.32 8.01
N ALA A 118 9.89 -5.28 7.18
CA ALA A 118 9.82 -3.87 7.58
C ALA A 118 8.73 -3.15 6.75
N PRO A 119 7.46 -3.57 6.86
CA PRO A 119 6.38 -3.14 5.98
C PRO A 119 6.15 -1.63 6.01
N VAL A 120 6.26 -0.99 7.17
CA VAL A 120 6.20 0.46 7.30
C VAL A 120 7.58 0.96 7.73
N PRO A 121 8.30 1.67 6.84
CA PRO A 121 9.61 2.21 7.17
C PRO A 121 9.50 3.36 8.17
N ASP A 122 10.45 3.40 9.12
CA ASP A 122 10.64 4.53 10.03
C ASP A 122 11.46 5.63 9.33
N GLU A 123 10.87 6.23 8.29
CA GLU A 123 11.48 7.32 7.52
C GLU A 123 10.73 8.62 7.72
N ARG A 124 11.46 9.71 7.97
CA ARG A 124 10.84 11.03 8.18
C ARG A 124 10.26 11.64 6.91
N TYR A 125 10.72 11.19 5.74
CA TYR A 125 10.37 11.76 4.45
C TYR A 125 9.70 10.73 3.53
N LEU A 126 8.46 11.05 3.14
CA LEU A 126 7.72 10.31 2.11
C LEU A 126 7.58 11.17 0.87
N VAL A 127 7.31 10.52 -0.26
CA VAL A 127 7.14 11.18 -1.55
C VAL A 127 5.93 10.66 -2.29
N ARG A 128 5.23 11.58 -2.95
CA ARG A 128 4.05 11.29 -3.75
C ARG A 128 4.12 12.06 -5.05
N LEU A 129 3.99 11.34 -6.18
CA LEU A 129 3.78 11.94 -7.48
C LEU A 129 2.28 12.21 -7.68
N VAL A 130 1.94 13.40 -8.16
CA VAL A 130 0.57 13.82 -8.43
C VAL A 130 0.51 14.38 -9.85
N ALA A 131 -0.37 13.84 -10.69
CA ALA A 131 -0.76 14.51 -11.92
C ALA A 131 -1.59 15.75 -11.55
N TYR A 132 -1.19 16.92 -12.04
CA TYR A 132 -1.87 18.17 -11.76
C TYR A 132 -3.25 18.18 -12.38
N ASP A 133 -4.25 18.29 -11.53
CA ASP A 133 -5.56 18.78 -11.91
C ASP A 133 -5.77 20.15 -11.22
N PRO A 134 -6.05 21.24 -11.96
CA PRO A 134 -6.42 22.53 -11.39
C PRO A 134 -7.57 22.46 -10.38
N LYS A 135 -8.37 21.38 -10.40
CA LYS A 135 -9.51 21.14 -9.50
C LYS A 135 -9.13 20.43 -8.21
N ASP A 136 -7.97 19.78 -8.13
CA ASP A 136 -7.50 18.99 -6.98
C ASP A 136 -6.39 19.71 -6.19
N THR A 137 -6.36 21.05 -6.21
CA THR A 137 -5.23 21.83 -5.67
C THR A 137 -5.23 21.99 -4.15
N ASP A 138 -6.32 21.66 -3.46
CA ASP A 138 -6.53 21.96 -2.06
C ASP A 138 -6.33 20.77 -1.11
N LYS A 139 -6.14 19.54 -1.62
CA LYS A 139 -6.08 18.32 -0.80
C LYS A 139 -4.77 17.55 -1.01
N LEU A 140 -4.28 16.96 0.08
CA LEU A 140 -3.06 16.15 0.06
C LEU A 140 -3.30 14.77 -0.59
N GLY A 141 -4.46 14.18 -0.33
CA GLY A 141 -4.91 12.89 -0.84
C GLY A 141 -6.36 12.94 -1.33
N ARG A 142 -6.96 11.77 -1.56
CA ARG A 142 -8.34 11.66 -2.04
C ARG A 142 -9.29 11.39 -0.87
N PRO A 143 -10.26 12.27 -0.59
CA PRO A 143 -11.32 11.98 0.37
C PRO A 143 -12.20 10.84 -0.14
N ARG A 144 -12.66 9.99 0.77
CA ARG A 144 -13.46 8.81 0.45
C ARG A 144 -14.83 8.89 1.09
N GLU A 145 -15.72 8.03 0.63
CA GLU A 145 -17.13 8.03 1.07
C GLU A 145 -17.28 7.73 2.56
N PHE A 146 -16.36 6.95 3.12
CA PHE A 146 -16.30 6.63 4.55
C PHE A 146 -15.65 7.72 5.41
N GLY A 147 -15.50 8.94 4.86
CA GLY A 147 -15.12 10.14 5.60
C GLY A 147 -13.63 10.33 5.88
N LYS A 148 -12.77 9.40 5.47
CA LYS A 148 -11.30 9.52 5.61
C LYS A 148 -10.64 9.90 4.28
N MET A 149 -9.42 10.42 4.33
CA MET A 149 -8.59 10.66 3.16
C MET A 149 -7.58 9.53 2.96
N THR A 150 -7.38 9.16 1.71
CA THR A 150 -6.37 8.16 1.33
C THR A 150 -5.21 8.80 0.58
N LEU A 151 -4.01 8.35 0.90
CA LEU A 151 -2.77 8.78 0.29
C LEU A 151 -1.94 7.55 -0.06
N TRP A 152 -1.33 7.57 -1.23
CA TRP A 152 -0.28 6.63 -1.64
C TRP A 152 1.00 7.42 -1.76
N ALA A 153 2.06 6.87 -1.17
CA ALA A 153 3.41 7.42 -1.18
C ALA A 153 4.42 6.27 -1.28
N ALA A 154 5.67 6.62 -1.50
CA ALA A 154 6.81 5.76 -1.26
C ALA A 154 7.83 6.51 -0.40
N THR A 155 8.91 5.83 -0.01
CA THR A 155 9.97 6.49 0.74
C THR A 155 10.79 7.41 -0.15
N TYR A 156 11.24 8.54 0.42
CA TYR A 156 12.10 9.45 -0.31
C TYR A 156 13.39 8.75 -0.75
N GLU A 157 13.97 7.93 0.13
CA GLU A 157 15.18 7.13 -0.11
C GLU A 157 15.11 6.25 -1.38
N GLN A 158 13.94 5.68 -1.70
CA GLN A 158 13.78 4.81 -2.86
C GLN A 158 13.55 5.58 -4.18
N LEU A 159 12.94 6.77 -4.13
CA LEU A 159 12.64 7.56 -5.32
C LEU A 159 13.68 8.64 -5.63
N GLU A 160 14.52 9.03 -4.67
CA GLU A 160 15.54 10.07 -4.82
C GLU A 160 16.36 9.90 -6.10
N SER A 161 16.72 8.66 -6.44
CA SER A 161 17.53 8.33 -7.62
C SER A 161 16.91 8.70 -8.98
N ALA A 162 15.61 8.96 -9.02
CA ALA A 162 14.85 9.37 -10.21
C ALA A 162 14.61 10.89 -10.31
N ASP A 163 15.13 11.69 -9.36
CA ASP A 163 14.87 13.14 -9.30
C ASP A 163 13.33 13.42 -9.28
N SER A 164 12.88 14.39 -10.06
CA SER A 164 11.54 14.91 -10.24
C SER A 164 11.08 14.68 -11.68
N ASP A 165 11.76 13.81 -12.44
CA ASP A 165 11.36 13.43 -13.80
C ASP A 165 10.05 12.61 -13.73
N PRO A 166 8.95 13.09 -14.33
CA PRO A 166 7.66 12.44 -14.19
C PRO A 166 7.63 11.07 -14.90
N GLU A 167 8.37 10.86 -15.98
CA GLU A 167 8.39 9.57 -16.67
C GLU A 167 9.11 8.50 -15.83
N LEU A 168 10.27 8.83 -15.28
CA LEU A 168 11.04 7.93 -14.41
C LEU A 168 10.28 7.59 -13.13
N LEU A 169 9.67 8.60 -12.49
CA LEU A 169 8.86 8.39 -11.29
C LEU A 169 7.62 7.54 -11.57
N ASN A 170 6.90 7.78 -12.68
CA ASN A 170 5.74 6.94 -13.07
C ASN A 170 6.17 5.48 -13.30
N ARG A 171 7.33 5.23 -13.93
CA ARG A 171 7.86 3.86 -14.12
C ARG A 171 8.16 3.15 -12.80
N LEU A 172 8.72 3.86 -11.82
CA LEU A 172 8.99 3.32 -10.48
C LEU A 172 7.71 3.13 -9.67
N LEU A 173 6.71 3.98 -9.86
CA LEU A 173 5.47 3.95 -9.08
C LEU A 173 4.37 3.08 -9.71
N GLY A 174 4.63 2.41 -10.84
CA GLY A 174 3.64 1.56 -11.50
C GLY A 174 2.47 2.33 -12.11
N MET A 175 2.72 3.56 -12.56
CA MET A 175 1.72 4.45 -13.12
C MET A 175 1.98 4.75 -14.59
N SER A 176 0.91 4.96 -15.36
CA SER A 176 1.03 5.39 -16.76
C SER A 176 1.47 6.84 -16.84
N TYR A 177 2.47 7.13 -17.69
CA TYR A 177 2.92 8.49 -17.97
C TYR A 177 2.18 9.07 -19.18
N ASP A 178 1.64 10.28 -19.04
CA ASP A 178 1.11 11.09 -20.14
C ASP A 178 1.92 12.39 -20.23
N PRO A 179 2.71 12.62 -21.30
CA PRO A 179 3.54 13.83 -21.43
C PRO A 179 2.73 15.12 -21.56
N ARG A 180 1.41 15.05 -21.77
CA ARG A 180 0.52 16.22 -21.83
C ARG A 180 0.10 16.69 -20.43
N ASN A 181 0.24 15.83 -19.42
CA ASN A 181 -0.10 16.19 -18.05
C ASN A 181 1.05 16.97 -17.40
N SER A 182 0.71 17.95 -16.59
CA SER A 182 1.66 18.52 -15.63
C SER A 182 1.72 17.62 -14.41
N TYR A 183 2.89 17.48 -13.79
CA TYR A 183 3.08 16.67 -12.60
C TYR A 183 3.73 17.48 -11.48
N TYR A 184 3.43 17.09 -10.24
CA TYR A 184 4.09 17.59 -9.05
C TYR A 184 4.60 16.44 -8.19
N LEU A 185 5.82 16.58 -7.69
CA LEU A 185 6.35 15.74 -6.63
C LEU A 185 6.09 16.45 -5.31
N LEU A 186 5.37 15.77 -4.42
CA LEU A 186 5.18 16.22 -3.05
C LEU A 186 6.22 15.52 -2.17
N VAL A 187 7.11 16.31 -1.57
CA VAL A 187 8.00 15.84 -0.50
C VAL A 187 7.28 16.10 0.81
N LEU A 188 6.97 15.02 1.52
CA LEU A 188 6.17 14.99 2.74
C LEU A 188 7.13 14.73 3.90
N ARG A 189 7.07 15.57 4.92
CA ARG A 189 7.83 15.42 6.16
C ARG A 189 6.87 15.22 7.31
N ASP A 190 7.16 14.22 8.14
CA ASP A 190 6.61 14.03 9.49
C ASP A 190 5.12 14.42 9.63
N PHE A 191 4.25 13.43 9.60
CA PHE A 191 2.83 13.58 9.96
C PHE A 191 2.63 13.67 11.49
N GLY A 192 3.64 14.11 12.23
CA GLY A 192 3.66 14.24 13.68
C GLY A 192 2.44 14.96 14.27
N GLY A 193 2.31 14.85 15.59
CA GLY A 193 1.15 15.37 16.33
C GLY A 193 0.54 14.33 17.27
N ASP A 194 -0.69 14.60 17.71
CA ASP A 194 -1.51 13.68 18.53
C ASP A 194 -1.55 12.30 17.86
N PRO A 195 -1.03 11.23 18.49
CA PRO A 195 -1.05 9.88 17.95
C PRO A 195 -2.43 9.43 17.47
N ASN A 196 -3.51 9.95 18.05
CA ASN A 196 -4.89 9.62 17.68
C ASN A 196 -5.37 10.34 16.40
N LYS A 197 -4.63 11.34 15.93
CA LYS A 197 -4.93 12.11 14.72
C LYS A 197 -3.90 11.91 13.61
N ARG A 198 -2.92 11.03 13.82
CA ARG A 198 -1.95 10.70 12.78
C ARG A 198 -2.61 9.79 11.74
N PRO A 199 -2.24 9.92 10.46
CA PRO A 199 -2.64 8.95 9.46
C PRO A 199 -2.19 7.54 9.85
N GLU A 200 -3.08 6.56 9.73
CA GLU A 200 -2.73 5.14 9.82
C GLU A 200 -1.88 4.80 8.59
N MET A 201 -0.62 4.43 8.80
CA MET A 201 0.30 4.04 7.73
C MET A 201 0.43 2.52 7.66
N ILE A 202 0.30 1.96 6.47
CA ILE A 202 0.47 0.53 6.22
C ILE A 202 1.30 0.28 4.95
N CYS A 203 1.93 -0.88 4.91
CA CYS A 203 2.31 -1.51 3.65
C CYS A 203 1.04 -2.07 3.01
N PRO A 204 0.63 -1.63 1.81
CA PRO A 204 -0.63 -2.05 1.23
C PRO A 204 -0.49 -3.45 0.61
N THR A 205 -0.62 -4.47 1.45
CA THR A 205 -0.84 -5.84 0.98
C THR A 205 -2.34 -6.08 0.74
N TRP A 206 -2.69 -7.15 0.03
CA TRP A 206 -4.09 -7.56 -0.09
C TRP A 206 -4.73 -7.77 1.28
N GLU A 207 -4.05 -8.48 2.17
CA GLU A 207 -4.50 -8.68 3.54
C GLU A 207 -4.84 -7.35 4.22
N LYS A 208 -3.92 -6.37 4.19
CA LYS A 208 -4.13 -5.08 4.86
C LYS A 208 -5.23 -4.23 4.21
N ILE A 209 -5.29 -4.17 2.89
CA ILE A 209 -6.36 -3.44 2.20
C ILE A 209 -7.73 -4.08 2.47
N LEU A 210 -7.82 -5.41 2.55
CA LEU A 210 -9.08 -6.10 2.84
C LEU A 210 -9.48 -5.99 4.31
N GLU A 211 -8.52 -6.01 5.25
CA GLU A 211 -8.79 -5.67 6.66
C GLU A 211 -9.43 -4.28 6.77
N LEU A 212 -8.86 -3.27 6.11
CA LEU A 212 -9.41 -1.92 6.07
C LEU A 212 -10.81 -1.89 5.43
N ALA A 213 -10.99 -2.57 4.30
CA ALA A 213 -12.28 -2.60 3.61
C ALA A 213 -13.38 -3.27 4.43
N LYS A 214 -13.05 -4.38 5.12
CA LYS A 214 -14.00 -5.05 6.04
C LYS A 214 -14.40 -4.13 7.19
N ARG A 215 -13.47 -3.31 7.68
CA ARG A 215 -13.70 -2.34 8.76
C ARG A 215 -14.55 -1.15 8.31
N ASP A 216 -14.24 -0.56 7.15
CA ASP A 216 -14.77 0.75 6.77
C ASP A 216 -15.84 0.72 5.64
N LEU A 217 -15.99 -0.39 4.89
CA LEU A 217 -16.87 -0.48 3.72
C LEU A 217 -17.96 -1.57 3.77
N THR A 218 -18.06 -2.35 4.85
CA THR A 218 -19.08 -3.40 4.97
C THR A 218 -20.48 -2.80 5.03
N ASN A 219 -21.36 -3.27 4.14
CA ASN A 219 -22.75 -2.83 4.03
C ASN A 219 -23.61 -3.86 3.30
N GLU A 220 -24.85 -3.51 2.93
CA GLU A 220 -25.77 -4.43 2.23
C GLU A 220 -25.29 -4.87 0.84
N PHE A 221 -24.37 -4.14 0.20
CA PHE A 221 -23.86 -4.43 -1.14
C PHE A 221 -22.55 -5.22 -1.16
N PHE A 222 -21.77 -5.17 -0.07
CA PHE A 222 -20.46 -5.80 0.01
C PHE A 222 -20.27 -6.50 1.36
N SER A 223 -20.07 -7.82 1.31
CA SER A 223 -19.81 -8.65 2.49
C SER A 223 -18.30 -8.88 2.70
N ALA A 224 -17.91 -9.30 3.90
CA ALA A 224 -16.53 -9.74 4.16
C ALA A 224 -16.10 -10.89 3.24
N ALA A 225 -17.02 -11.79 2.87
CA ALA A 225 -16.77 -12.89 1.96
C ALA A 225 -16.48 -12.42 0.52
N ASP A 226 -17.14 -11.33 0.07
CA ASP A 226 -16.85 -10.75 -1.25
C ASP A 226 -15.43 -10.19 -1.30
N PHE A 227 -14.97 -9.57 -0.22
CA PHE A 227 -13.60 -9.05 -0.11
C PHE A 227 -12.55 -10.17 -0.16
N ASP A 228 -12.77 -11.25 0.58
CA ASP A 228 -11.85 -12.41 0.56
C ASP A 228 -11.73 -13.04 -0.83
N ALA A 229 -12.83 -13.12 -1.57
CA ALA A 229 -12.83 -13.71 -2.90
C ALA A 229 -12.07 -12.89 -3.96
N VAL A 230 -11.79 -11.61 -3.70
CA VAL A 230 -11.06 -10.72 -4.62
C VAL A 230 -9.53 -10.84 -4.49
N ALA A 231 -9.02 -11.25 -3.32
CA ALA A 231 -7.57 -11.30 -3.04
C ALA A 231 -6.80 -12.31 -3.89
N GLU A 232 -7.37 -13.50 -4.12
CA GLU A 232 -6.65 -14.66 -4.65
C GLU A 232 -6.92 -14.93 -6.13
N ALA A 233 -8.13 -14.63 -6.64
CA ALA A 233 -8.59 -15.21 -7.91
C ALA A 233 -8.86 -14.21 -9.05
N TYR A 234 -8.91 -12.90 -8.78
CA TYR A 234 -9.45 -11.93 -9.76
C TYR A 234 -8.45 -10.87 -10.27
N LYS A 235 -7.16 -10.93 -9.91
CA LYS A 235 -6.20 -9.84 -10.23
C LYS A 235 -5.98 -9.65 -11.73
N GLU A 236 -5.67 -10.72 -12.46
CA GLU A 236 -5.40 -10.65 -13.90
C GLU A 236 -6.66 -10.36 -14.71
N THR A 237 -7.76 -11.04 -14.37
CA THR A 237 -9.07 -10.79 -14.98
C THR A 237 -9.49 -9.33 -14.81
N TYR A 238 -9.37 -8.79 -13.59
CA TYR A 238 -9.70 -7.40 -13.33
C TYR A 238 -8.86 -6.42 -14.16
N ARG A 239 -7.56 -6.68 -14.33
CA ARG A 239 -6.72 -5.81 -15.17
C ARG A 239 -7.19 -5.77 -16.61
N ASN A 240 -7.55 -6.93 -17.16
CA ASN A 240 -8.09 -7.01 -18.52
C ASN A 240 -9.46 -6.34 -18.63
N ASP A 241 -10.33 -6.53 -17.63
CA ASP A 241 -11.63 -5.87 -17.58
C ASP A 241 -11.48 -4.36 -17.50
N MET A 242 -10.57 -3.83 -16.67
CA MET A 242 -10.32 -2.40 -16.56
C MET A 242 -9.72 -1.81 -17.84
N ALA A 243 -8.85 -2.56 -18.54
CA ALA A 243 -8.36 -2.14 -19.86
C ALA A 243 -9.51 -2.00 -20.87
N ALA A 244 -10.44 -2.95 -20.89
CA ALA A 244 -11.64 -2.88 -21.73
C ALA A 244 -12.59 -1.75 -21.29
N PHE A 245 -12.75 -1.55 -19.98
CA PHE A 245 -13.56 -0.50 -19.37
C PHE A 245 -13.08 0.89 -19.81
N TYR A 246 -11.79 1.17 -19.67
CA TYR A 246 -11.21 2.45 -20.11
C TYR A 246 -11.20 2.62 -21.61
N LYS A 247 -11.00 1.55 -22.39
CA LYS A 247 -11.09 1.61 -23.86
C LYS A 247 -12.50 2.00 -24.33
N ALA A 248 -13.53 1.64 -23.57
CA ALA A 248 -14.91 2.05 -23.80
C ALA A 248 -15.22 3.48 -23.28
N ASN A 249 -14.23 4.20 -22.75
CA ASN A 249 -14.34 5.54 -22.17
C ASN A 249 -15.31 5.63 -20.98
N TYR A 250 -15.47 4.51 -20.26
CA TYR A 250 -16.24 4.45 -19.02
C TYR A 250 -15.45 5.03 -17.85
N LYS A 251 -16.16 5.56 -16.85
CA LYS A 251 -15.59 6.18 -15.65
C LYS A 251 -15.87 5.33 -14.41
N GLU A 252 -14.84 4.97 -13.66
CA GLU A 252 -14.95 4.07 -12.48
C GLU A 252 -15.85 4.61 -11.36
N TYR A 253 -16.07 5.93 -11.31
CA TYR A 253 -16.91 6.61 -10.33
C TYR A 253 -18.35 6.85 -10.81
N ALA A 254 -18.68 6.50 -12.06
CA ALA A 254 -20.01 6.67 -12.62
C ALA A 254 -20.77 5.33 -12.59
N GLN A 255 -21.74 5.20 -11.69
CA GLN A 255 -22.49 3.94 -11.53
C GLN A 255 -23.16 3.47 -12.84
N SER A 256 -23.65 4.41 -13.65
CA SER A 256 -24.21 4.12 -14.97
C SER A 256 -23.21 3.44 -15.91
N ASP A 257 -21.94 3.85 -15.86
CA ASP A 257 -20.88 3.31 -16.71
C ASP A 257 -20.47 1.92 -16.23
N VAL A 258 -20.42 1.72 -14.91
CA VAL A 258 -20.21 0.39 -14.29
C VAL A 258 -21.30 -0.59 -14.70
N ASP A 259 -22.56 -0.17 -14.62
CA ASP A 259 -23.70 -1.01 -14.99
C ASP A 259 -23.74 -1.31 -16.50
N ALA A 260 -23.43 -0.32 -17.33
CA ALA A 260 -23.30 -0.49 -18.78
C ALA A 260 -22.19 -1.48 -19.12
N PHE A 261 -21.01 -1.35 -18.50
CA PHE A 261 -19.90 -2.27 -18.73
C PHE A 261 -20.25 -3.71 -18.36
N VAL A 262 -20.75 -3.93 -17.13
CA VAL A 262 -21.17 -5.25 -16.66
C VAL A 262 -22.21 -5.88 -17.58
N SER A 263 -23.16 -5.08 -18.08
CA SER A 263 -24.21 -5.55 -19.00
C SER A 263 -23.69 -5.83 -20.42
N SER A 264 -22.57 -5.23 -20.81
CA SER A 264 -21.98 -5.36 -22.15
C SER A 264 -21.01 -6.54 -22.28
N VAL A 265 -20.39 -6.98 -21.18
CA VAL A 265 -19.41 -8.07 -21.18
C VAL A 265 -20.10 -9.40 -20.88
N PRO A 266 -20.17 -10.38 -21.81
CA PRO A 266 -20.90 -11.62 -21.60
C PRO A 266 -20.48 -12.40 -20.34
N ALA A 267 -19.19 -12.41 -20.03
CA ALA A 267 -18.65 -13.07 -18.83
C ALA A 267 -19.13 -12.43 -17.52
N LEU A 268 -19.37 -11.11 -17.50
CA LEU A 268 -19.90 -10.40 -16.33
C LEU A 268 -21.43 -10.44 -16.29
N LYS A 269 -22.08 -10.30 -17.45
CA LYS A 269 -23.54 -10.29 -17.59
C LYS A 269 -24.18 -11.61 -17.16
N ASN A 270 -23.57 -12.73 -17.53
CA ASN A 270 -24.17 -14.06 -17.38
C ASN A 270 -23.69 -14.81 -16.11
N ASP A 271 -22.74 -14.25 -15.37
CA ASP A 271 -22.21 -14.84 -14.13
C ASP A 271 -22.32 -13.84 -12.97
N ALA A 272 -23.29 -14.09 -12.08
CA ALA A 272 -23.54 -13.25 -10.91
C ALA A 272 -22.35 -13.19 -9.95
N ARG A 273 -21.51 -14.24 -9.89
CA ARG A 273 -20.28 -14.22 -9.09
C ARG A 273 -19.25 -13.31 -9.74
N ALA A 274 -19.03 -13.41 -11.06
CA ALA A 274 -18.10 -12.54 -11.77
C ALA A 274 -18.51 -11.06 -11.67
N GLN A 275 -19.80 -10.76 -11.81
CA GLN A 275 -20.34 -9.41 -11.58
C GLN A 275 -20.03 -8.90 -10.16
N ARG A 276 -20.26 -9.72 -9.12
CA ARG A 276 -19.96 -9.34 -7.74
C ARG A 276 -18.47 -9.09 -7.55
N LEU A 277 -17.60 -9.97 -8.03
CA LEU A 277 -16.15 -9.82 -7.91
C LEU A 277 -15.63 -8.56 -8.61
N PHE A 278 -16.09 -8.28 -9.83
CA PHE A 278 -15.73 -7.06 -10.55
C PHE A 278 -16.12 -5.81 -9.75
N ARG A 279 -17.38 -5.76 -9.26
CA ARG A 279 -17.88 -4.61 -8.48
C ARG A 279 -17.15 -4.44 -7.16
N THR A 280 -16.88 -5.52 -6.43
CA THR A 280 -16.10 -5.47 -5.18
C THR A 280 -14.68 -4.99 -5.45
N ARG A 281 -14.04 -5.50 -6.49
CA ARG A 281 -12.68 -5.09 -6.86
C ARG A 281 -12.62 -3.63 -7.33
N LEU A 282 -13.62 -3.18 -8.09
CA LEU A 282 -13.78 -1.78 -8.49
C LEU A 282 -14.06 -0.88 -7.29
N ARG A 283 -14.81 -1.36 -6.29
CA ARG A 283 -15.04 -0.64 -5.05
C ARG A 283 -13.74 -0.45 -4.27
N LEU A 284 -12.90 -1.48 -4.15
CA LEU A 284 -11.57 -1.36 -3.54
C LEU A 284 -10.67 -0.39 -4.31
N HIS A 285 -10.72 -0.41 -5.64
CA HIS A 285 -10.03 0.57 -6.47
C HIS A 285 -10.52 1.99 -6.16
N ALA A 286 -11.83 2.23 -6.23
CA ALA A 286 -12.41 3.55 -6.03
C ALA A 286 -12.24 4.08 -4.61
N GLN A 287 -12.21 3.22 -3.58
CA GLN A 287 -12.16 3.64 -2.17
C GLN A 287 -10.76 3.63 -1.57
N TYR A 288 -9.88 2.74 -2.01
CA TYR A 288 -8.52 2.64 -1.46
C TYR A 288 -7.45 2.99 -2.48
N GLY A 289 -7.77 3.22 -3.75
CA GLY A 289 -6.76 3.48 -4.79
C GLY A 289 -5.97 2.23 -5.20
N ALA A 290 -6.42 1.04 -4.79
CA ALA A 290 -5.89 -0.24 -5.24
C ALA A 290 -6.26 -0.45 -6.72
N ASN A 291 -5.60 0.22 -7.66
CA ASN A 291 -5.92 0.20 -9.09
C ASN A 291 -5.62 -1.15 -9.77
N GLU A 292 -5.80 -1.25 -11.09
CA GLU A 292 -5.52 -2.45 -11.89
C GLU A 292 -4.03 -2.88 -11.92
N MET A 293 -3.13 -1.98 -11.52
CA MET A 293 -1.70 -2.22 -11.40
C MET A 293 -1.28 -2.61 -9.98
N PHE A 294 -2.19 -2.49 -9.00
CA PHE A 294 -1.94 -2.84 -7.61
C PHE A 294 -1.60 -4.33 -7.45
N ARG A 295 -0.41 -4.59 -6.94
CA ARG A 295 0.13 -5.94 -6.75
C ARG A 295 -0.39 -6.58 -5.46
N GLY A 296 -0.51 -5.77 -4.41
CA GLY A 296 -0.89 -6.17 -3.07
C GLY A 296 0.10 -7.11 -2.39
N ASP A 297 1.37 -7.01 -2.78
CA ASP A 297 2.53 -7.55 -2.07
C ASP A 297 3.36 -6.44 -1.39
N GLY A 298 2.81 -5.22 -1.31
CA GLY A 298 3.48 -4.06 -0.70
C GLY A 298 4.46 -3.34 -1.62
N LEU A 299 4.56 -3.74 -2.89
CA LEU A 299 5.46 -3.15 -3.88
C LEU A 299 4.65 -2.61 -5.06
N THR A 300 5.17 -1.57 -5.71
CA THR A 300 4.66 -1.08 -6.99
C THR A 300 5.10 -2.01 -8.13
N LEU A 301 4.32 -2.04 -9.21
CA LEU A 301 4.76 -2.65 -10.46
C LEU A 301 5.80 -1.75 -11.13
N PHE A 302 6.94 -2.30 -11.54
CA PHE A 302 7.89 -1.56 -12.36
C PHE A 302 7.46 -1.58 -13.83
N LEU A 303 7.47 -0.42 -14.49
CA LEU A 303 7.07 -0.27 -15.90
C LEU A 303 8.24 0.08 -16.83
N GLY A 304 9.47 -0.29 -16.47
CA GLY A 304 10.63 -0.17 -17.36
C GLY A 304 10.93 -1.47 -18.12
N ASP A 305 11.84 -1.38 -19.09
CA ASP A 305 12.14 -2.47 -20.04
C ASP A 305 13.08 -3.57 -19.48
N GLN A 306 13.32 -3.57 -18.17
CA GLN A 306 14.26 -4.48 -17.51
C GLN A 306 13.55 -5.72 -16.96
N PRO A 307 14.28 -6.83 -16.67
CA PRO A 307 13.67 -8.04 -16.12
C PRO A 307 13.04 -7.88 -14.72
N ARG A 308 13.30 -6.75 -14.06
CA ARG A 308 12.72 -6.38 -12.76
C ARG A 308 11.21 -6.18 -12.87
N LYS A 309 10.47 -6.68 -11.87
CA LYS A 309 9.01 -6.53 -11.79
C LYS A 309 8.56 -5.55 -10.71
N ALA A 310 9.38 -5.30 -9.69
CA ALA A 310 9.05 -4.41 -8.58
C ALA A 310 9.70 -3.04 -8.72
N GLY A 311 8.95 -1.96 -8.47
CA GLY A 311 9.47 -0.59 -8.52
C GLY A 311 10.06 -0.16 -7.18
N VAL A 312 9.16 0.13 -6.22
CA VAL A 312 9.48 0.59 -4.86
C VAL A 312 8.49 -0.01 -3.85
N GLN A 313 8.81 0.09 -2.57
CA GLN A 313 7.89 -0.20 -1.47
C GLN A 313 6.78 0.87 -1.40
N GLU A 314 5.53 0.42 -1.38
CA GLU A 314 4.37 1.29 -1.25
C GLU A 314 4.06 1.59 0.21
N ILE A 315 3.61 2.82 0.47
CA ILE A 315 3.08 3.24 1.75
C ILE A 315 1.70 3.82 1.49
N PHE A 316 0.69 3.21 2.11
CA PHE A 316 -0.66 3.71 2.11
C PHE A 316 -0.94 4.41 3.43
N LEU A 317 -1.48 5.63 3.35
CA LEU A 317 -1.87 6.41 4.51
C LEU A 317 -3.38 6.62 4.49
N LEU A 318 -4.00 6.39 5.64
CA LEU A 318 -5.40 6.63 5.91
C LEU A 318 -5.54 7.71 6.97
N ASP A 319 -5.86 8.93 6.53
CA ASP A 319 -5.96 10.10 7.39
C ASP A 319 -7.42 10.30 7.85
N PRO A 320 -7.72 10.16 9.15
CA PRO A 320 -9.07 10.37 9.68
C PRO A 320 -9.48 11.84 9.77
N ASP A 321 -8.54 12.80 9.70
CA ASP A 321 -8.78 14.24 9.87
C ASP A 321 -7.98 15.05 8.83
N PRO A 322 -8.34 14.93 7.52
CA PRO A 322 -7.56 15.53 6.46
C PRO A 322 -7.62 17.05 6.49
N LYS A 323 -6.44 17.67 6.60
CA LYS A 323 -6.32 19.13 6.45
C LYS A 323 -6.16 19.52 4.99
N PRO A 324 -6.48 20.77 4.62
CA PRO A 324 -6.09 21.31 3.33
C PRO A 324 -4.57 21.22 3.13
N ILE A 325 -4.11 20.96 1.89
CA ILE A 325 -2.68 20.87 1.57
C ILE A 325 -1.92 22.15 1.94
N GLY A 326 -2.59 23.32 1.85
CA GLY A 326 -2.04 24.62 2.22
C GLY A 326 -1.53 24.66 3.65
N ASP A 327 -2.22 24.01 4.59
CA ASP A 327 -1.84 23.97 5.99
C ASP A 327 -0.53 23.20 6.18
N TYR A 328 -0.39 22.05 5.51
CA TYR A 328 0.85 21.28 5.56
C TYR A 328 2.03 22.03 4.90
N VAL A 329 1.76 22.82 3.84
CA VAL A 329 2.78 23.67 3.20
C VAL A 329 3.20 24.79 4.15
N GLN A 330 2.25 25.50 4.77
CA GLN A 330 2.54 26.58 5.71
C GLN A 330 3.33 26.10 6.93
N ASN A 331 3.06 24.88 7.41
CA ASN A 331 3.75 24.28 8.54
C ASN A 331 5.09 23.62 8.17
N GLY A 332 5.53 23.69 6.90
CA GLY A 332 6.79 23.09 6.44
C GLY A 332 6.78 21.56 6.47
N GLN A 333 5.59 20.94 6.42
CA GLN A 333 5.40 19.49 6.35
C GLN A 333 5.30 19.00 4.90
N VAL A 334 4.95 19.88 3.95
CA VAL A 334 4.86 19.54 2.53
C VAL A 334 5.59 20.55 1.68
N ARG A 335 6.43 20.07 0.77
CA ARG A 335 6.97 20.85 -0.34
C ARG A 335 6.43 20.32 -1.66
N LYS A 336 5.81 21.21 -2.43
CA LYS A 336 5.33 20.93 -3.78
C LYS A 336 6.39 21.35 -4.80
N LEU A 337 6.93 20.38 -5.54
CA LEU A 337 7.90 20.59 -6.59
C LEU A 337 7.25 20.33 -7.94
N LYS A 338 7.40 21.27 -8.88
CA LYS A 338 6.98 21.02 -10.26
C LYS A 338 7.92 20.00 -10.88
N CYS A 339 7.36 18.91 -11.41
CA CYS A 339 8.14 17.93 -12.14
C CYS A 339 8.47 18.47 -13.53
N GLU A 340 9.69 18.18 -13.99
CA GLU A 340 10.14 18.55 -15.33
C GLU A 340 10.75 17.34 -16.02
N PRO A 341 10.27 16.95 -17.22
CA PRO A 341 10.92 15.88 -17.97
C PRO A 341 12.36 16.27 -18.28
N LEU A 342 13.26 15.31 -18.15
CA LEU A 342 14.61 15.41 -18.67
C LEU A 342 14.54 15.41 -20.19
N VAL A 343 15.35 16.29 -20.81
CA VAL A 343 15.45 16.34 -22.28
C VAL A 343 16.01 14.99 -22.76
N LYS A 344 15.27 14.32 -23.63
CA LYS A 344 15.56 12.96 -24.12
C LYS A 344 16.67 12.98 -25.18
N ASP A 345 17.89 13.24 -24.76
CA ASP A 345 19.05 12.98 -25.63
C ASP A 345 19.47 11.50 -25.55
N HIS A 346 19.02 10.76 -24.52
CA HIS A 346 19.36 9.36 -24.28
C HIS A 346 18.20 8.57 -23.62
N SER A 347 18.18 7.24 -23.80
CA SER A 347 17.34 6.32 -23.02
C SER A 347 17.94 6.12 -21.62
N PHE A 348 17.15 6.31 -20.57
CA PHE A 348 17.61 6.05 -19.20
C PHE A 348 17.77 4.56 -18.91
N VAL A 349 18.88 4.21 -18.26
CA VAL A 349 19.18 2.84 -17.80
C VAL A 349 19.00 2.79 -16.29
N PHE A 350 18.27 1.79 -15.79
CA PHE A 350 18.18 1.52 -14.36
C PHE A 350 19.29 0.55 -13.95
N GLU A 351 20.06 0.88 -12.94
CA GLU A 351 21.13 0.03 -12.43
C GLU A 351 20.89 -0.23 -10.95
N GLU A 352 21.04 -1.46 -10.51
CA GLU A 352 20.99 -1.77 -9.08
C GLU A 352 22.28 -1.28 -8.41
N TRP A 353 22.14 -0.70 -7.21
CA TRP A 353 23.29 -0.31 -6.42
C TRP A 353 24.16 -1.53 -6.11
N THR A 354 25.44 -1.44 -6.46
CA THR A 354 26.44 -2.43 -6.07
C THR A 354 27.35 -1.79 -5.02
N SER A 355 27.80 -2.59 -4.04
CA SER A 355 28.65 -2.11 -2.94
C SER A 355 29.98 -1.50 -3.35
N ASN A 356 30.33 -1.57 -4.64
CA ASN A 356 31.55 -1.02 -5.21
C ASN A 356 31.32 0.36 -5.87
N GLY A 357 30.07 0.85 -5.90
CA GLY A 357 29.73 2.15 -6.44
C GLY A 357 29.94 3.26 -5.40
N ASN A 358 31.17 3.78 -5.32
CA ASN A 358 31.39 5.14 -4.84
C ASN A 358 30.67 6.09 -5.81
N GLY A 359 29.49 6.57 -5.40
CA GLY A 359 28.76 7.65 -6.05
C GLY A 359 28.93 8.93 -5.24
#